data_AF-A0A562YCP5-F1
#
_entry.id   AF-A0A562YCP5-F1
#
_cell.length_a   1.000
_cell.length_b   1.000
_cell.length_c   1.000
_cell.angle_alpha   90.00
_cell.angle_beta   90.00
_cell.angle_gamma   90.00
#
_symmetry.space_group_name_H-M   'P 1'
#
loop_
_entity.id
_entity.type
_entity.pdbx_description
1 polymer ?
#
loop_
_entity_poly.entity_id
_entity_poly.type
_entity_poly.pdbx_seq_one_letter_code
_entity_poly.pdbx_strand_id
1 'polypeptide(L)'
;MEEDKINLLEKYLAYQMLQLSLKFYTINKASKNFDIPKDTVKSYYFKVRKNIKVRALKRALIYLIIGSITLFIGVKGTFGESSKIILYGALLVGLGSIATSLGLFVLAFKGFVSLK
;
A
#
# COMPACT_ATOMS: atom_id res chain seq x y z
N MET A 1 13.14 22.37 13.60
CA MET A 1 11.82 23.02 13.67
C MET A 1 11.06 22.98 12.34
N GLU A 2 11.70 23.25 11.20
CA GLU A 2 11.02 23.18 9.88
C GLU A 2 10.84 21.74 9.37
N GLU A 3 11.82 20.85 9.60
CA GLU A 3 11.72 19.43 9.24
C GLU A 3 10.57 18.70 9.95
N ASP A 4 10.33 19.00 11.22
CA ASP A 4 9.24 18.37 11.99
C ASP A 4 7.86 18.74 11.43
N LYS A 5 7.69 19.99 11.00
CA LYS A 5 6.47 20.48 10.35
C LYS A 5 6.23 19.80 9.00
N ILE A 6 7.29 19.62 8.20
CA ILE A 6 7.20 18.91 6.92
C ILE A 6 6.83 17.44 7.14
N ASN A 7 7.44 16.78 8.13
CA ASN A 7 7.18 15.38 8.44
C ASN A 7 5.75 15.18 8.96
N LEU A 8 5.24 16.10 9.80
CA LEU A 8 3.84 16.13 10.23
C LEU A 8 2.87 16.34 9.05
N LEU A 9 3.19 17.23 8.12
CA LEU A 9 2.40 17.44 6.91
C LEU A 9 2.34 16.17 6.05
N GLU A 10 3.48 15.50 5.83
CA GLU A 10 3.52 14.26 5.05
C GLU A 10 2.69 13.14 5.71
N LYS A 11 2.76 13.00 7.04
CA LYS A 11 1.93 12.05 7.80
C LYS A 11 0.43 12.39 7.70
N TYR A 12 0.07 13.67 7.85
CA TYR A 12 -1.31 14.12 7.73
C TYR A 12 -1.88 13.85 6.33
N LEU A 13 -1.12 14.17 5.28
CA LEU A 13 -1.51 13.90 3.89
C LEU A 13 -1.66 12.40 3.63
N ALA A 14 -0.76 11.57 4.15
CA ALA A 14 -0.87 10.12 4.03
C ALA A 14 -2.13 9.57 4.69
N TYR A 15 -2.45 10.06 5.90
CA TYR A 15 -3.67 9.69 6.62
C TYR A 15 -4.93 10.09 5.85
N GLN A 16 -4.99 11.33 5.37
CA GLN A 16 -6.12 11.83 4.60
C GLN A 16 -6.32 11.07 3.28
N MET A 17 -5.23 10.66 2.62
CA MET A 17 -5.31 9.81 1.43
C MET A 17 -5.88 8.43 1.76
N LEU A 18 -5.48 7.82 2.89
CA LEU A 18 -6.02 6.53 3.33
C LEU A 18 -7.54 6.58 3.58
N GLN A 19 -8.05 7.72 4.04
CA GLN A 19 -9.48 7.94 4.26
C GLN A 19 -10.30 8.22 2.99
N LEU A 20 -9.73 8.05 1.78
CA LEU A 20 -10.40 8.35 0.50
C LEU A 20 -10.89 9.81 0.38
N SER A 21 -10.29 10.73 1.14
CA SER A 21 -10.72 12.13 1.10
C SER A 21 -10.44 12.77 -0.27
N LEU A 22 -11.36 13.63 -0.73
CA LEU A 22 -11.21 14.35 -2.00
C LEU A 22 -9.94 15.20 -1.97
N LYS A 23 -9.08 15.04 -2.99
CA LYS A 23 -7.81 15.77 -3.12
C LYS A 23 -7.93 17.27 -2.84
N PHE A 24 -8.95 17.92 -3.41
CA PHE A 24 -9.16 19.36 -3.24
C PHE A 24 -9.45 19.72 -1.78
N TYR A 25 -10.27 18.92 -1.10
CA TYR A 25 -10.57 19.08 0.31
C TYR A 25 -9.32 18.86 1.18
N THR A 26 -8.55 17.80 0.90
CA THR A 26 -7.31 17.50 1.60
C THR A 26 -6.29 18.65 1.50
N ILE A 27 -6.09 19.19 0.29
CA ILE A 27 -5.14 20.29 0.05
C ILE A 27 -5.61 21.57 0.76
N ASN A 28 -6.88 21.93 0.65
CA ASN A 28 -7.42 23.13 1.32
C ASN A 28 -7.32 23.00 2.84
N LYS A 29 -7.63 21.83 3.40
CA LYS A 29 -7.56 21.59 4.85
C LYS A 29 -6.12 21.57 5.36
N ALA A 30 -5.19 20.95 4.63
CA ALA A 30 -3.77 20.96 4.98
C ALA A 30 -3.18 22.38 4.88
N SER A 31 -3.53 23.15 3.84
CA SER A 31 -3.08 24.54 3.70
C SER A 31 -3.51 25.41 4.89
N LYS A 32 -4.76 25.26 5.35
CA LYS A 32 -5.27 25.98 6.54
C LYS A 32 -4.62 25.50 7.85
N ASN A 33 -4.44 24.19 8.03
CA ASN A 33 -3.95 23.63 9.28
C ASN A 33 -2.44 23.88 9.52
N PHE A 34 -1.66 23.99 8.45
CA PHE A 34 -0.21 24.14 8.53
C PHE A 34 0.28 25.54 8.16
N ASP A 35 -0.64 26.43 7.74
CA ASP A 35 -0.35 27.78 7.24
C ASP A 35 0.67 27.78 6.08
N ILE A 36 0.44 26.90 5.11
CA ILE A 36 1.32 26.68 3.94
C ILE A 36 0.56 27.00 2.65
N PRO A 37 1.20 27.63 1.64
CA PRO A 37 0.60 27.84 0.32
C PRO A 37 0.08 26.55 -0.33
N LYS A 38 -1.07 26.63 -0.99
CA LYS A 38 -1.72 25.48 -1.63
C LYS A 38 -0.82 24.78 -2.67
N ASP A 39 0.00 25.53 -3.39
CA ASP A 39 0.90 24.98 -4.39
C ASP A 39 2.01 24.11 -3.77
N THR A 40 2.55 24.56 -2.64
CA THR A 40 3.51 23.80 -1.85
C THR A 40 2.86 22.52 -1.30
N VAL A 41 1.67 22.60 -0.71
CA VAL A 41 0.91 21.44 -0.22
C VAL A 41 0.60 20.46 -1.35
N LYS A 42 0.28 20.96 -2.55
CA LYS A 42 0.02 20.15 -3.74
C LYS A 42 1.27 19.38 -4.18
N SER A 43 2.46 19.99 -4.12
CA SER A 43 3.73 19.30 -4.37
C SER A 43 3.96 18.16 -3.38
N TYR A 44 3.81 18.43 -2.08
CA TYR A 44 3.92 17.41 -1.03
C TYR A 44 2.85 16.31 -1.18
N TYR A 45 1.63 16.67 -1.57
CA TYR A 45 0.57 15.69 -1.86
C TYR A 45 1.00 14.70 -2.95
N PHE A 46 1.57 15.18 -4.06
CA PHE A 46 2.05 14.29 -5.11
C PHE A 46 3.26 13.44 -4.68
N LYS A 47 4.18 14.03 -3.91
CA LYS A 47 5.33 13.32 -3.32
C LYS A 47 4.87 12.17 -2.41
N VAL A 48 3.97 12.45 -1.47
CA VAL A 48 3.38 11.45 -0.55
C VAL A 48 2.63 10.38 -1.33
N ARG A 49 1.84 10.76 -2.34
CA ARG A 49 1.13 9.80 -3.21
C ARG A 49 2.09 8.86 -3.93
N LYS A 50 3.19 9.38 -4.49
CA LYS A 50 4.23 8.58 -5.13
C LYS A 50 4.88 7.63 -4.12
N ASN A 51 5.21 8.11 -2.93
CA ASN A 51 5.80 7.29 -1.86
C ASN A 51 4.86 6.17 -1.39
N ILE A 52 3.56 6.40 -1.33
CA ILE A 52 2.56 5.36 -1.03
C ILE A 52 2.53 4.31 -2.14
N LYS A 53 2.49 4.73 -3.41
CA LYS A 53 2.52 3.80 -4.55
C LYS A 53 3.77 2.93 -4.57
N VAL A 54 4.95 3.51 -4.34
CA VAL A 54 6.22 2.76 -4.28
C VAL A 54 6.22 1.79 -3.10
N ARG A 55 5.73 2.20 -1.92
CA ARG A 55 5.62 1.30 -0.77
C ARG A 55 4.63 0.16 -1.02
N ALA A 56 3.49 0.44 -1.64
CA ALA A 56 2.51 -0.57 -2.02
C ALA A 56 3.12 -1.58 -3.01
N LEU A 57 3.85 -1.11 -4.02
CA LEU A 57 4.54 -1.96 -4.99
C LEU A 57 5.59 -2.86 -4.34
N LYS A 58 6.43 -2.31 -3.45
CA LYS A 58 7.43 -3.10 -2.71
C LYS A 58 6.77 -4.19 -1.87
N ARG A 59 5.70 -3.86 -1.15
CA ARG A 59 4.94 -4.84 -0.37
C ARG A 59 4.27 -5.89 -1.27
N ALA A 60 3.71 -5.47 -2.40
CA ALA A 60 3.10 -6.38 -3.37
C ALA A 60 4.11 -7.44 -3.83
N LEU A 61 5.34 -7.04 -4.18
CA LEU A 61 6.40 -7.97 -4.56
C LEU A 61 6.78 -8.92 -3.43
N ILE A 62 6.89 -8.45 -2.20
CA ILE A 62 7.20 -9.30 -1.04
C ILE A 62 6.12 -10.37 -0.85
N TYR A 63 4.84 -9.98 -0.84
CA TYR A 63 3.74 -10.93 -0.71
C TYR A 63 3.63 -11.87 -1.92
N LEU A 64 4.01 -11.43 -3.11
CA LEU A 64 4.06 -12.30 -4.29
C LEU A 64 5.13 -13.38 -4.15
N ILE A 65 6.32 -13.02 -3.67
CA ILE A 65 7.43 -13.96 -3.45
C ILE A 65 7.06 -14.97 -2.37
N ILE A 66 6.61 -14.50 -1.20
CA ILE A 66 6.17 -15.37 -0.11
C ILE A 66 5.03 -16.28 -0.60
N GLY A 67 4.03 -15.71 -1.27
CA GLY A 67 2.89 -16.44 -1.81
C GLY A 67 3.33 -17.56 -2.76
N SER A 68 4.22 -17.25 -3.71
CA SER A 68 4.77 -18.20 -4.66
C SER A 68 5.55 -19.33 -4.00
N ILE A 69 6.41 -19.01 -3.02
CA ILE A 69 7.20 -20.03 -2.28
C ILE A 69 6.25 -20.95 -1.50
N THR A 70 5.28 -20.38 -0.80
CA THR A 70 4.37 -21.16 0.05
C THR A 70 3.43 -22.04 -0.78
N LEU A 71 2.95 -21.53 -1.92
CA LEU A 71 2.20 -22.33 -2.90
C LEU A 71 3.05 -23.45 -3.50
N PHE A 72 4.32 -23.17 -3.83
CA PHE A 72 5.21 -24.19 -4.36
C PHE A 72 5.45 -25.33 -3.34
N ILE A 73 5.64 -25.00 -2.06
CA ILE A 73 5.74 -25.98 -0.97
C ILE A 73 4.43 -26.77 -0.83
N GLY A 74 3.28 -26.09 -0.87
CA GLY A 74 1.96 -26.74 -0.84
C GLY A 74 1.76 -27.72 -2.00
N VAL A 75 2.05 -27.30 -3.23
CA VAL A 75 1.91 -28.14 -4.43
C VAL A 75 2.93 -29.28 -4.45
N LYS A 76 4.19 -29.06 -4.09
CA LYS A 76 5.14 -30.18 -3.95
C LYS A 76 4.69 -31.16 -2.86
N GLY A 77 4.15 -30.63 -1.77
CA GLY A 77 3.59 -31.40 -0.67
C GLY A 77 2.45 -32.32 -1.12
N THR A 78 1.58 -31.89 -2.06
CA THR A 78 0.47 -32.73 -2.57
C THR A 78 0.94 -34.02 -3.23
N PHE A 79 2.18 -34.05 -3.73
CA PHE A 79 2.77 -35.21 -4.41
C PHE A 79 3.71 -36.05 -3.51
N GLY A 80 3.86 -35.70 -2.22
CA GLY A 80 4.65 -36.46 -1.24
C GLY A 80 3.86 -36.86 0.00
N GLU A 81 4.42 -37.72 0.86
CA GLU A 81 3.78 -38.19 2.12
C GLU A 81 3.77 -37.12 3.24
N SER A 82 3.59 -35.84 2.88
CA SER A 82 3.56 -34.75 3.85
C SER A 82 2.24 -34.71 4.60
N SER A 83 2.28 -34.33 5.89
CA SER A 83 1.06 -34.21 6.69
C SER A 83 0.08 -33.21 6.07
N LYS A 84 -1.18 -33.64 5.92
CA LYS A 84 -2.25 -32.88 5.23
C LYS A 84 -2.42 -31.45 5.77
N ILE A 85 -2.18 -31.22 7.06
CA ILE A 85 -2.34 -29.92 7.73
C ILE A 85 -1.29 -28.91 7.24
N ILE A 86 -0.03 -29.30 7.15
CA ILE A 86 1.06 -28.42 6.66
C ILE A 86 0.80 -28.02 5.21
N LEU A 87 0.22 -28.95 4.46
CA LEU A 87 -0.07 -28.86 3.04
C LEU A 87 -1.19 -27.84 2.75
N TYR A 88 -2.35 -28.02 3.39
CA TYR A 88 -3.47 -27.07 3.25
C TYR A 88 -3.14 -25.70 3.84
N GLY A 89 -2.38 -25.64 4.93
CA GLY A 89 -1.89 -24.39 5.50
C GLY A 89 -1.00 -23.62 4.53
N ALA A 90 -0.05 -24.30 3.89
CA ALA A 90 0.85 -23.69 2.91
C ALA A 90 0.12 -23.16 1.67
N LEU A 91 -0.87 -23.93 1.17
CA LEU A 91 -1.71 -23.51 0.05
C LEU A 91 -2.57 -22.28 0.39
N LEU A 92 -3.20 -22.26 1.57
CA LEU A 92 -4.02 -21.13 2.02
C LEU A 92 -3.19 -19.86 2.21
N VAL A 93 -2.03 -19.97 2.87
CA VAL A 93 -1.11 -18.84 3.06
C VAL A 93 -0.61 -18.33 1.71
N GLY A 94 -0.29 -19.24 0.79
CA GLY A 94 0.17 -18.88 -0.55
C GLY A 94 -0.89 -18.12 -1.36
N LEU A 95 -2.12 -18.63 -1.41
CA LEU A 95 -3.25 -17.97 -2.08
C LEU A 95 -3.59 -16.62 -1.45
N GLY A 96 -3.64 -16.54 -0.11
CA GLY A 96 -3.90 -15.30 0.62
C GLY A 96 -2.82 -14.23 0.35
N SER A 97 -1.56 -14.65 0.27
CA SER A 97 -0.44 -13.76 -0.04
C SER A 97 -0.49 -13.25 -1.49
N ILE A 98 -0.85 -14.10 -2.46
CA ILE A 98 -1.04 -13.68 -3.85
C ILE A 98 -2.23 -12.70 -3.97
N ALA A 99 -3.36 -13.00 -3.34
CA ALA A 99 -4.53 -12.11 -3.34
C ALA A 99 -4.18 -10.73 -2.73
N THR A 100 -3.44 -10.72 -1.62
CA THR A 100 -2.95 -9.50 -0.98
C THR A 100 -1.99 -8.73 -1.89
N SER A 101 -1.08 -9.43 -2.57
CA SER A 101 -0.17 -8.85 -3.56
C SER A 101 -0.94 -8.17 -4.70
N LEU A 102 -1.94 -8.83 -5.26
CA LEU A 102 -2.79 -8.27 -6.32
C LEU A 102 -3.52 -7.01 -5.85
N GLY A 103 -4.10 -7.00 -4.64
CA GLY A 103 -4.71 -5.81 -4.06
C GLY A 103 -3.72 -4.64 -3.93
N LEU A 104 -2.49 -4.92 -3.52
CA LEU A 104 -1.43 -3.91 -3.41
C LEU A 104 -0.93 -3.41 -4.78
N PHE A 105 -0.91 -4.27 -5.80
CA PHE A 105 -0.62 -3.86 -7.17
C PHE A 105 -1.69 -2.93 -7.72
N VAL A 106 -2.97 -3.24 -7.49
CA VAL A 106 -4.08 -2.34 -7.87
C VAL A 106 -3.90 -0.99 -7.18
N LEU A 107 -3.57 -0.97 -5.89
CA LEU A 107 -3.28 0.25 -5.14
C LEU A 107 -2.07 1.03 -5.70
N ALA A 108 -1.02 0.33 -6.14
CA ALA A 108 0.17 0.96 -6.72
C ALA A 108 -0.11 1.59 -8.10
N PHE A 109 -0.81 0.87 -8.98
CA PHE A 109 -1.04 1.28 -10.36
C PHE A 109 -2.23 2.24 -10.49
N LYS A 110 -3.44 1.79 -10.12
CA LYS A 110 -4.65 2.64 -10.18
C LYS A 110 -4.58 3.78 -9.17
N GLY A 111 -3.93 3.57 -8.02
CA GLY A 111 -3.98 4.53 -6.91
C GLY A 111 -5.39 4.63 -6.35
N PHE A 112 -5.53 5.36 -5.24
CA PHE A 112 -6.83 5.89 -4.80
C PHE A 112 -7.56 6.41 -6.03
N VAL A 113 -8.68 5.76 -6.36
CA VAL A 113 -9.53 6.09 -7.50
C VAL A 113 -9.66 7.61 -7.49
N SER A 114 -9.11 8.23 -8.52
CA SER A 114 -9.40 9.62 -8.82
C SER A 114 -10.88 9.60 -9.19
N LEU A 115 -11.75 9.74 -8.20
CA LEU A 115 -13.11 10.19 -8.43
C LEU A 115 -12.93 11.54 -9.13
N LYS A 116 -13.16 11.49 -10.45
CA LYS A 116 -13.16 12.64 -11.34
C LYS A 116 -14.25 13.60 -10.88
#